data_AF-A0A9W8L7G8-F1
#
_entry.id   AF-A0A9W8L7G8-F1
#
_cell.length_a   1.000
_cell.length_b   1.000
_cell.length_c   1.000
_cell.angle_alpha   90.00
_cell.angle_beta   90.00
_cell.angle_gamma   90.00
#
_symmetry.space_group_name_H-M   'P 1'
#
loop_
_entity.id
_entity.type
_entity.pdbx_description
1 polymer ?
#
loop_
_entity_poly.entity_id
_entity_poly.type
_entity_poly.pdbx_seq_one_letter_code
_entity_poly.pdbx_strand_id
1 'polypeptide(L)'
;RYQPTGNTGKPLVRAMKVAAVVGAMSGFLTAYQLVSARFTGLTENSREIKKYRIEYAKLKAQGKPMHGVSSLPLAMQRTAASYSTWAFMNFDVFPMFNFVNHPYHGQSKGVILDEDK
;
A
#
# COMPACT_ATOMS: atom_id res chain seq x y z
N ARG A 1 21.23 23.58 -33.75
CA ARG A 1 21.20 23.16 -32.33
C ARG A 1 19.90 23.69 -31.72
N TYR A 2 18.87 22.85 -31.56
CA TYR A 2 17.53 23.27 -31.14
C TYR A 2 17.34 23.13 -29.62
N GLN A 3 18.09 23.93 -28.86
CA GLN A 3 17.82 24.09 -27.42
C GLN A 3 17.56 25.57 -27.15
N PRO A 4 16.28 25.99 -26.97
CA PRO A 4 15.91 27.41 -26.93
C PRO A 4 16.53 28.16 -25.74
N THR A 5 17.00 27.45 -24.71
CA THR A 5 17.66 28.02 -23.53
C THR A 5 19.15 28.33 -23.71
N GLY A 6 19.76 27.98 -24.86
CA GLY A 6 21.15 28.35 -25.19
C GLY A 6 22.25 27.73 -24.32
N ASN A 7 21.93 26.80 -23.42
CA ASN A 7 22.90 26.29 -22.44
C ASN A 7 23.75 25.09 -22.97
N THR A 8 24.81 24.75 -22.22
CA THR A 8 25.82 23.70 -22.51
C THR A 8 25.38 22.22 -22.41
N GLY A 9 24.08 21.92 -22.27
CA GLY A 9 23.51 20.57 -22.11
C GLY A 9 23.58 19.98 -20.69
N LYS A 10 24.48 20.45 -19.81
CA LYS A 10 24.60 19.98 -18.41
C LYS A 10 23.31 20.11 -17.57
N PRO A 11 22.53 21.20 -17.66
CA PRO A 11 21.23 21.34 -17.02
C PRO A 11 20.18 20.36 -17.55
N LEU A 12 20.24 19.95 -18.84
CA LEU A 12 19.35 18.91 -19.36
C LEU A 12 19.63 17.56 -18.68
N VAL A 13 20.90 17.18 -18.51
CA VAL A 13 21.27 15.96 -17.79
C VAL A 13 20.77 15.99 -16.35
N ARG A 14 20.89 17.14 -15.67
CA ARG A 14 20.35 17.31 -14.31
C ARG A 14 18.82 17.19 -14.30
N ALA A 15 18.13 17.84 -15.23
CA ALA A 15 16.68 17.75 -15.37
C ALA A 15 16.22 16.31 -15.63
N MET A 16 16.92 15.55 -16.48
CA MET A 16 16.59 14.15 -16.75
C MET A 16 16.77 13.25 -15.52
N LYS A 17 17.82 13.49 -14.70
CA LYS A 17 17.98 12.75 -13.43
C LYS A 17 16.84 13.03 -12.45
N VAL A 18 16.45 14.30 -12.31
CA VAL A 18 15.31 14.69 -11.46
C VAL A 18 14.01 14.07 -12.00
N ALA A 19 13.78 14.16 -13.31
CA ALA A 19 12.60 13.58 -13.95
C ALA A 19 12.53 12.06 -13.75
N ALA A 20 13.66 11.34 -13.81
CA ALA A 20 13.71 9.91 -13.54
C ALA A 20 13.32 9.58 -12.10
N VAL A 21 13.83 10.33 -11.11
CA VAL A 21 13.47 10.14 -9.69
C VAL A 21 11.99 10.42 -9.45
N VAL A 22 11.49 11.55 -9.96
CA VAL A 22 10.06 11.92 -9.83
C VAL A 22 9.17 10.89 -10.51
N GLY A 23 9.54 10.43 -11.71
CA GLY A 23 8.80 9.38 -12.43
C GLY A 23 8.77 8.06 -11.68
N ALA A 24 9.89 7.65 -11.07
CA ALA A 24 9.95 6.44 -10.25
C ALA A 24 9.07 6.56 -8.98
N MET A 25 9.11 7.71 -8.30
CA MET A 25 8.26 7.97 -7.13
C MET A 25 6.78 7.96 -7.50
N SER A 26 6.40 8.66 -8.57
CA SER A 26 5.02 8.69 -9.06
C SER A 26 4.53 7.29 -9.45
N GLY A 27 5.34 6.53 -10.20
CA GLY A 27 5.01 5.16 -10.57
C GLY A 27 4.80 4.24 -9.37
N PHE A 28 5.64 4.37 -8.34
CA PHE A 28 5.46 3.62 -7.09
C PHE A 28 4.15 3.99 -6.37
N LEU A 29 3.85 5.28 -6.22
CA LEU A 29 2.63 5.75 -5.56
C LEU A 29 1.38 5.26 -6.31
N THR A 30 1.35 5.39 -7.63
CA THR A 30 0.24 4.89 -8.45
C THR A 30 0.10 3.37 -8.35
N ALA A 31 1.21 2.62 -8.40
CA ALA A 31 1.16 1.17 -8.22
C ALA A 31 0.60 0.78 -6.84
N TYR A 32 1.01 1.48 -5.78
CA TYR A 32 0.48 1.26 -4.43
C TYR A 32 -1.03 1.53 -4.38
N GLN A 33 -1.51 2.65 -4.93
CA GLN A 33 -2.95 2.98 -4.97
C GLN A 33 -3.77 1.91 -5.70
N LEU A 34 -3.32 1.47 -6.88
CA LEU A 34 -4.00 0.44 -7.67
C LEU A 34 -4.08 -0.90 -6.93
N VAL A 35 -3.00 -1.28 -6.25
CA VAL A 35 -2.98 -2.51 -5.46
C VAL A 35 -3.85 -2.37 -4.21
N SER A 36 -3.79 -1.25 -3.50
CA SER A 36 -4.68 -0.99 -2.35
C SER A 36 -6.16 -1.01 -2.74
N ALA A 37 -6.51 -0.50 -3.93
CA ALA A 37 -7.87 -0.58 -4.46
C ALA A 37 -8.35 -2.02 -4.68
N ARG A 38 -7.45 -2.97 -5.00
CA ARG A 38 -7.79 -4.41 -5.03
C ARG A 38 -8.02 -4.96 -3.64
N PHE A 39 -7.16 -4.60 -2.68
CA PHE A 39 -7.29 -5.07 -1.29
C PHE A 39 -8.57 -4.57 -0.61
N THR A 40 -9.06 -3.37 -0.95
CA THR A 40 -10.34 -2.84 -0.45
C THR A 40 -11.55 -3.32 -1.25
N GLY A 41 -11.35 -4.04 -2.36
CA GLY A 41 -12.43 -4.52 -3.23
C GLY A 41 -13.06 -3.43 -4.10
N LEU A 42 -12.43 -2.26 -4.23
CA LEU A 42 -12.85 -1.23 -5.19
C LEU A 42 -12.63 -1.67 -6.65
N THR A 43 -11.72 -2.62 -6.87
CA THR A 43 -11.41 -3.22 -8.18
C THR A 43 -11.35 -4.73 -8.05
N GLU A 44 -11.35 -5.44 -9.20
CA GLU A 44 -11.25 -6.90 -9.24
C GLU A 44 -10.03 -7.41 -8.45
N ASN A 45 -10.28 -8.43 -7.60
CA ASN A 45 -9.31 -8.91 -6.63
C ASN A 45 -9.39 -10.42 -6.35
N SER A 46 -9.93 -11.22 -7.28
CA SER A 46 -10.11 -12.67 -7.09
C SER A 46 -8.77 -13.39 -6.86
N ARG A 47 -7.72 -12.93 -7.55
CA ARG A 47 -6.35 -13.42 -7.39
C ARG A 47 -5.81 -13.15 -5.99
N GLU A 48 -6.00 -11.94 -5.47
CA GLU A 48 -5.57 -11.50 -4.15
C GLU A 48 -6.32 -12.27 -3.06
N ILE A 49 -7.63 -12.47 -3.20
CA ILE A 49 -8.43 -13.31 -2.28
C ILE A 49 -7.92 -14.74 -2.26
N LYS A 50 -7.65 -15.35 -3.43
CA LYS A 50 -7.09 -16.71 -3.50
C LYS A 50 -5.75 -16.80 -2.78
N LYS A 51 -4.85 -15.84 -3.01
CA LYS A 51 -3.55 -15.78 -2.34
C LYS A 51 -3.70 -15.60 -0.83
N TYR A 52 -4.59 -14.71 -0.42
CA TYR A 52 -4.88 -14.43 0.99
C TYR A 52 -5.38 -15.69 1.71
N ARG A 53 -6.31 -16.45 1.12
CA ARG A 53 -6.83 -17.70 1.72
C ARG A 53 -5.74 -18.75 1.95
N ILE A 54 -4.81 -18.89 1.01
CA ILE A 54 -3.68 -19.82 1.13
C ILE A 54 -2.76 -19.39 2.27
N GLU A 55 -2.44 -18.10 2.35
CA GLU A 55 -1.59 -17.54 3.40
C GLU A 55 -2.25 -17.62 4.79
N TYR A 56 -3.54 -17.30 4.86
CA TYR A 56 -4.36 -17.41 6.06
C TYR A 56 -4.39 -18.85 6.59
N ALA A 57 -4.70 -19.83 5.73
CA ALA A 57 -4.71 -21.24 6.12
C ALA A 57 -3.34 -21.72 6.64
N LYS A 58 -2.25 -21.27 6.00
CA LYS A 58 -0.88 -21.57 6.45
C LYS A 58 -0.58 -20.97 7.82
N LEU A 59 -0.96 -19.71 8.07
CA LEU A 59 -0.73 -19.04 9.35
C LEU A 59 -1.61 -19.64 10.45
N LYS A 60 -2.87 -19.96 10.15
CA LYS A 60 -3.79 -20.67 11.06
C LYS A 60 -3.24 -22.02 11.47
N ALA A 61 -2.73 -22.82 10.53
CA ALA A 61 -2.08 -24.09 10.81
C ALA A 61 -0.83 -23.96 11.70
N GLN A 62 -0.19 -22.78 11.70
CA GLN A 62 0.95 -22.46 12.58
C GLN A 62 0.54 -21.81 13.90
N GLY A 63 -0.76 -21.57 14.14
CA GLY A 63 -1.24 -20.84 15.31
C GLY A 63 -0.81 -19.38 15.36
N LYS A 64 -0.46 -18.76 14.22
CA LYS A 64 0.02 -17.38 14.14
C LYS A 64 -1.12 -16.43 13.75
N PRO A 65 -1.13 -15.19 14.27
CA PRO A 65 -2.10 -14.18 13.86
C PRO A 65 -1.89 -13.77 12.40
N MET A 66 -3.00 -13.55 11.68
CA MET A 66 -2.95 -13.18 10.26
C MET A 66 -2.24 -11.83 10.03
N HIS A 67 -2.50 -10.85 10.88
CA HIS A 67 -1.95 -9.49 10.75
C HIS A 67 -0.63 -9.30 11.49
N GLY A 68 0.00 -10.39 11.94
CA GLY A 68 1.23 -10.34 12.72
C GLY A 68 1.05 -9.81 14.14
N VAL A 69 2.17 -9.57 14.80
CA VAL A 69 2.23 -8.98 16.15
C VAL A 69 2.87 -7.60 16.07
N SER A 70 2.47 -6.69 16.96
CA SER A 70 3.01 -5.34 17.06
C SER A 70 3.57 -5.10 18.45
N SER A 71 4.68 -4.36 18.51
CA SER A 71 5.28 -3.90 19.76
C SER A 71 4.54 -2.71 20.37
N LEU A 72 3.60 -2.10 19.63
CA LEU A 72 2.86 -0.94 20.09
C LEU A 72 1.68 -1.33 20.99
N PRO A 73 1.33 -0.51 21.99
CA PRO A 73 0.08 -0.67 22.74
C PRO A 73 -1.15 -0.60 21.82
N LEU A 74 -2.23 -1.29 22.19
CA LEU A 74 -3.45 -1.36 21.38
C LEU A 74 -4.04 0.03 21.05
N ALA A 75 -3.96 0.98 21.98
CA ALA A 75 -4.38 2.37 21.74
C ALA A 75 -3.60 3.03 20.59
N MET A 76 -2.28 2.81 20.53
CA MET A 76 -1.44 3.35 19.45
C MET A 76 -1.67 2.61 18.13
N GLN A 77 -1.93 1.30 18.19
CA GLN A 77 -2.34 0.54 17.01
C GLN A 77 -3.66 1.07 16.43
N ARG A 78 -4.61 1.46 17.29
CA ARG A 78 -5.88 2.06 16.86
C ARG A 78 -5.68 3.41 16.20
N THR A 79 -4.87 4.27 16.81
CA THR A 79 -4.48 5.55 16.21
C THR A 79 -3.83 5.32 14.85
N ALA A 80 -2.85 4.43 14.76
CA ALA A 80 -2.17 4.09 13.50
C ALA A 80 -3.16 3.58 12.43
N ALA A 81 -4.12 2.72 12.81
CA ALA A 81 -5.16 2.26 11.92
C ALA A 81 -6.02 3.43 11.42
N SER A 82 -6.45 4.36 12.29
CA SER A 82 -7.25 5.52 11.90
C SER A 82 -6.54 6.46 10.92
N TYR A 83 -5.22 6.63 11.03
CA TYR A 83 -4.45 7.48 10.10
C TYR A 83 -4.15 6.79 8.77
N SER A 84 -3.97 5.47 8.76
CA SER A 84 -3.53 4.73 7.57
C SER A 84 -4.68 4.09 6.79
N THR A 85 -5.83 3.85 7.41
CA THR A 85 -7.02 3.33 6.74
C THR A 85 -7.50 4.33 5.69
N TRP A 86 -7.75 3.86 4.46
CA TRP A 86 -8.17 4.67 3.32
C TRP A 86 -7.18 5.76 2.85
N ALA A 87 -6.01 5.88 3.47
CA ALA A 87 -5.05 6.94 3.17
C ALA A 87 -4.51 6.91 1.73
N PHE A 88 -4.52 5.73 1.08
CA PHE A 88 -4.10 5.58 -0.32
C PHE A 88 -4.91 6.45 -1.30
N MET A 89 -6.13 6.87 -0.95
CA MET A 89 -6.92 7.74 -1.83
C MET A 89 -6.41 9.18 -1.91
N ASN A 90 -5.53 9.61 -1.00
CA ASN A 90 -5.08 11.00 -0.87
C ASN A 90 -3.56 11.17 -1.06
N PHE A 91 -2.93 10.32 -1.88
CA PHE A 91 -1.48 10.37 -2.14
C PHE A 91 -1.03 11.57 -2.98
N ASP A 92 -1.97 12.24 -3.63
CA ASP A 92 -1.78 13.54 -4.28
C ASP A 92 -1.49 14.65 -3.26
N VAL A 93 -2.03 14.55 -2.05
CA VAL A 93 -1.79 15.50 -0.94
C VAL A 93 -0.65 15.04 -0.05
N PHE A 94 -0.74 13.82 0.48
CA PHE A 94 0.23 13.30 1.45
C PHE A 94 0.35 11.77 1.36
N PRO A 95 1.54 11.22 1.06
CA PRO A 95 1.72 9.78 0.99
C PRO A 95 1.81 9.18 2.40
N MET A 96 0.74 8.51 2.84
CA MET A 96 0.67 7.81 4.12
C MET A 96 0.48 6.30 3.93
N PHE A 97 1.34 5.51 4.55
CA PHE A 97 1.34 4.05 4.44
C PHE A 97 1.04 3.38 5.78
N ASN A 98 0.60 2.12 5.74
CA ASN A 98 0.47 1.31 6.95
C ASN A 98 1.78 0.56 7.22
N PHE A 99 2.41 0.88 8.36
CA PHE A 99 3.61 0.18 8.87
C PHE A 99 3.36 -0.54 10.19
N VAL A 100 2.12 -0.53 10.70
CA VAL A 100 1.77 -1.06 12.01
C VAL A 100 0.86 -2.26 11.84
N ASN A 101 1.33 -3.40 12.34
CA ASN A 101 0.48 -4.57 12.52
C ASN A 101 -0.61 -4.24 13.55
N HIS A 102 -1.87 -4.27 13.14
CA HIS A 102 -3.01 -3.95 14.01
C HIS A 102 -4.21 -4.84 13.68
N PRO A 103 -5.12 -5.10 14.63
CA PRO A 103 -6.26 -5.98 14.40
C PRO A 103 -7.41 -5.33 13.59
N TYR A 104 -7.34 -4.03 13.31
CA TYR A 104 -8.45 -3.24 12.76
C TYR A 104 -8.64 -3.34 11.23
N HIS A 105 -8.56 -4.55 10.67
CA HIS A 105 -8.83 -4.78 9.24
C HIS A 105 -10.28 -5.25 9.04
N GLY A 106 -11.07 -4.48 8.29
CA GLY A 106 -12.41 -4.91 7.90
C GLY A 106 -12.36 -6.01 6.85
N GLN A 107 -13.07 -7.12 7.07
CA GLN A 107 -13.17 -8.21 6.09
C GLN A 107 -14.60 -8.36 5.57
N SER A 108 -14.75 -8.55 4.27
CA SER A 108 -16.05 -8.78 3.66
C SER A 108 -16.56 -10.20 3.91
N LYS A 109 -17.89 -10.38 3.77
CA LYS A 109 -18.53 -11.70 3.86
C LYS A 109 -17.95 -12.66 2.81
N GLY A 110 -17.62 -13.89 3.22
CA GLY A 110 -17.08 -14.92 2.33
C GLY A 110 -15.57 -14.90 2.00
N VAL A 111 -14.76 -13.96 2.51
CA VAL A 111 -13.29 -13.99 2.30
C VAL A 111 -12.63 -15.09 3.14
N ILE A 112 -12.94 -15.11 4.43
CA ILE A 112 -12.65 -16.19 5.39
C ILE A 112 -13.97 -16.77 5.90
N LEU A 113 -13.90 -17.96 6.50
CA LEU A 113 -15.03 -18.60 7.16
C LEU A 113 -15.60 -17.64 8.21
N ASP A 114 -16.92 -17.58 8.33
CA ASP A 114 -17.58 -16.66 9.27
C ASP A 114 -17.26 -17.01 10.73
N GLU A 115 -16.87 -18.26 11.00
CA GLU A 115 -16.38 -18.76 12.29
C GLU A 115 -15.04 -18.13 12.72
N ASP A 116 -14.27 -17.63 11.75
CA ASP A 116 -12.91 -17.14 11.90
C ASP A 116 -12.82 -15.59 11.86
N LYS A 117 -13.96 -14.91 11.79
CA LYS A 117 -14.08 -13.44 11.75
C LYS A 117 -14.21 -12.83 13.13
#